data_AF-A0A813FAT7-F1
#
_entry.id   AF-A0A813FAT7-F1
#
_cell.length_a   1.000
_cell.length_b   1.000
_cell.length_c   1.000
_cell.angle_alpha   90.00
_cell.angle_beta   90.00
_cell.angle_gamma   90.00
#
_symmetry.space_group_name_H-M   'P 1'
#
loop_
_entity.id
_entity.type
_entity.pdbx_description
1 polymer ?
#
loop_
_entity_poly.entity_id
_entity_poly.type
_entity_poly.pdbx_seq_one_letter_code
_entity_poly.pdbx_strand_id
1 'polypeptide(L)'
;MKFDCRCGWPGFWTNVQGAVCEEVDPDGQRREILCTRCCGHLGHLYRKEDHGFSTDERHCVNSSCLVFLPAEGGSPVFPKYDSFLRSPSGSCV
;
A
#
# COMPACT_ATOMS: atom_id res chain seq x y z
N MET A 1 -5.38 11.05 -1.91
CA MET A 1 -5.32 9.97 -0.91
C MET A 1 -3.99 9.89 -0.13
N LYS A 2 -2.84 10.36 -0.66
CA LYS A 2 -1.54 10.29 0.03
C LYS A 2 -1.28 11.52 0.91
N PHE A 3 -0.82 11.33 2.15
CA PHE A 3 -0.39 12.40 3.06
C PHE A 3 0.98 12.11 3.69
N ASP A 4 1.54 13.09 4.40
CA ASP A 4 2.77 12.91 5.19
C ASP A 4 2.42 12.48 6.61
N CYS A 5 2.60 11.20 6.92
CA CYS A 5 2.38 10.61 8.26
C CYS A 5 3.58 10.80 9.20
N ARG A 6 4.73 11.32 8.71
CA ARG A 6 6.01 11.36 9.44
C ARG A 6 6.46 10.02 10.04
N CYS A 7 5.98 8.91 9.47
CA CYS A 7 6.19 7.55 9.98
C CYS A 7 7.28 6.78 9.20
N GLY A 8 7.93 7.41 8.22
CA GLY A 8 8.97 6.81 7.37
C GLY A 8 8.43 5.97 6.21
N TRP A 9 7.12 5.72 6.16
CA TRP A 9 6.43 4.96 5.13
C TRP A 9 5.39 5.83 4.40
N PRO A 10 5.03 5.52 3.15
CA PRO A 10 3.95 6.24 2.47
C PRO A 10 2.60 5.94 3.16
N GLY A 11 2.00 7.00 3.71
CA GLY A 11 0.69 6.97 4.36
C GLY A 11 -0.44 7.45 3.43
N PHE A 12 -1.58 6.76 3.49
CA PHE A 12 -2.80 7.15 2.79
C PHE A 12 -3.98 7.23 3.74
N TRP A 13 -4.85 8.24 3.57
CA TRP A 13 -6.00 8.42 4.46
C TRP A 13 -7.22 7.59 4.02
N THR A 14 -7.17 7.00 2.84
CA THR A 14 -8.25 6.21 2.24
C THR A 14 -7.66 5.24 1.22
N ASN A 15 -8.46 4.32 0.71
CA ASN A 15 -8.12 3.32 -0.30
C ASN A 15 -9.06 3.41 -1.51
N VAL A 16 -8.70 2.72 -2.60
CA VAL A 16 -9.62 2.53 -3.73
C VAL A 16 -10.63 1.45 -3.33
N GLN A 17 -11.92 1.76 -3.49
CA GLN A 17 -13.01 0.87 -3.10
C GLN A 17 -12.87 -0.49 -3.82
N GLY A 18 -12.83 -1.57 -3.04
CA GLY A 18 -12.72 -2.94 -3.53
C GLY A 18 -11.32 -3.38 -3.98
N ALA A 19 -10.29 -2.54 -3.83
CA ALA A 19 -8.91 -2.90 -4.19
C ALA A 19 -8.12 -3.51 -3.03
N VAL A 20 -8.58 -3.31 -1.79
CA VAL A 20 -7.88 -3.72 -0.56
C VAL A 20 -8.82 -4.53 0.32
N CYS A 21 -8.32 -5.65 0.84
CA CYS A 21 -8.94 -6.43 1.91
C CYS A 21 -8.25 -6.14 3.24
N GLU A 22 -8.99 -6.17 4.33
CA GLU A 22 -8.45 -6.04 5.69
C GLU A 22 -8.51 -7.38 6.40
N GLU A 23 -7.39 -7.80 6.99
CA GLU A 23 -7.32 -8.97 7.86
C GLU A 23 -6.73 -8.58 9.22
N VAL A 24 -7.09 -9.31 10.27
CA VAL A 24 -6.52 -9.08 11.61
C VAL A 24 -5.20 -9.85 11.69
N ASP A 25 -4.13 -9.15 12.06
CA ASP A 25 -2.83 -9.79 12.25
C ASP A 25 -2.92 -10.90 13.32
N PRO A 26 -2.06 -11.94 13.26
CA PRO A 26 -2.04 -13.00 14.27
C PRO A 26 -1.82 -12.51 15.70
N ASP A 27 -1.23 -11.31 15.86
CA ASP A 27 -1.02 -10.65 17.15
C ASP A 27 -2.29 -10.00 17.71
N GLY A 28 -3.35 -9.85 16.90
CA GLY A 28 -4.63 -9.24 17.26
C GLY A 28 -4.59 -7.72 17.49
N GLN A 29 -3.43 -7.09 17.33
CA GLN A 29 -3.23 -5.67 17.63
C GLN A 29 -3.32 -4.81 16.38
N ARG A 30 -2.93 -5.38 15.24
CA ARG A 30 -2.84 -4.67 13.97
C ARG A 30 -3.81 -5.28 12.95
N ARG A 31 -4.18 -4.47 11.96
CA ARG A 31 -4.91 -4.94 10.79
C ARG A 31 -3.99 -4.87 9.59
N GLU A 32 -3.78 -6.01 8.96
CA GLU A 32 -3.07 -6.12 7.71
C GLU A 32 -3.97 -5.65 6.55
N ILE A 33 -3.38 -4.96 5.58
CA ILE A 33 -4.03 -4.64 4.32
C ILE A 33 -3.43 -5.51 3.20
N LEU A 34 -4.31 -6.22 2.51
CA LEU A 34 -3.97 -7.17 1.46
C LEU A 34 -4.52 -6.68 0.11
N CYS A 35 -3.83 -6.99 -0.97
CA CYS A 35 -4.36 -6.79 -2.31
C CYS A 35 -5.53 -7.75 -2.57
N THR A 36 -6.72 -7.23 -2.89
CA THR A 36 -7.90 -8.08 -3.15
C THR A 36 -7.71 -9.05 -4.31
N ARG A 37 -6.80 -8.75 -5.24
CA ARG A 37 -6.56 -9.58 -6.43
C ARG A 37 -5.59 -10.74 -6.20
N CYS A 38 -4.51 -10.52 -5.46
CA CYS A 38 -3.44 -11.52 -5.29
C CYS A 38 -3.22 -11.95 -3.84
N CYS A 39 -3.96 -11.37 -2.89
CA CYS A 39 -3.78 -11.57 -1.45
C CYS A 39 -2.36 -11.22 -0.96
N GLY A 40 -1.60 -10.43 -1.71
CA GLY A 40 -0.27 -9.99 -1.32
C GLY A 40 -0.33 -8.94 -0.21
N HIS A 41 0.60 -9.03 0.74
CA HIS A 41 0.79 -8.04 1.80
C HIS A 41 1.09 -6.66 1.23
N LEU A 42 0.29 -5.66 1.57
CA LEU A 42 0.54 -4.26 1.23
C LEU A 42 1.12 -3.49 2.42
N GLY A 43 0.69 -3.80 3.64
CA GLY A 43 1.06 -3.04 4.84
C GLY A 43 0.03 -3.19 5.95
N HIS A 44 -0.21 -2.10 6.71
CA HIS A 44 -1.13 -2.12 7.85
C HIS A 44 -2.10 -0.93 7.84
N LEU A 45 -3.29 -1.15 8.41
CA LEU A 45 -4.31 -0.15 8.67
C LEU A 45 -4.36 0.23 10.15
N TYR A 46 -4.21 1.53 10.41
CA TYR A 46 -4.42 2.13 11.71
C TYR A 46 -5.69 2.98 11.67
N ARG A 47 -6.51 2.88 12.71
CA ARG A 47 -7.76 3.64 12.89
C ARG A 47 -7.66 4.46 14.16
N LYS A 48 -8.37 5.58 14.24
CA LYS A 48 -8.46 6.44 15.44
C LYS A 48 -7.14 7.14 15.76
N GLU A 49 -6.50 7.71 14.75
CA GLU A 49 -5.25 8.47 14.95
C GLU A 49 -5.45 10.00 14.87
N ASP A 50 -6.70 10.47 14.77
CA ASP A 50 -7.10 11.88 14.74
C ASP A 50 -6.28 12.72 13.75
N HIS A 51 -6.21 12.25 12.50
CA HIS A 51 -5.43 12.92 11.45
C HIS A 51 -6.18 14.07 10.76
N GLY A 52 -7.42 14.37 11.19
CA GLY A 52 -8.25 15.45 10.65
C GLY A 52 -8.83 15.18 9.25
N PHE A 53 -8.72 13.94 8.76
CA PHE A 53 -9.31 13.49 7.48
C PHE A 53 -10.65 12.78 7.69
N SER A 54 -11.45 12.69 6.62
CA SER A 54 -12.83 12.18 6.64
C SER A 54 -13.00 10.78 7.23
N THR A 55 -12.00 9.91 7.06
CA THR A 55 -12.05 8.48 7.39
C THR A 55 -11.28 8.14 8.66
N ASP A 56 -10.56 9.09 9.25
CA ASP A 56 -9.64 8.90 10.40
C ASP A 56 -8.85 7.58 10.39
N GLU A 57 -8.39 7.23 9.20
CA GLU A 57 -7.68 6.01 8.87
C GLU A 57 -6.30 6.37 8.35
N ARG A 58 -5.29 5.59 8.74
CA ARG A 58 -3.95 5.62 8.15
C ARG A 58 -3.63 4.25 7.58
N HIS A 59 -3.63 4.18 6.27
CA HIS A 59 -3.14 3.07 5.47
C HIS A 59 -1.63 3.25 5.32
N CYS A 60 -0.85 2.51 6.11
CA CYS A 60 0.60 2.52 6.08
C CYS A 60 1.07 1.42 5.11
N VAL A 61 1.45 1.81 3.90
CA VAL A 61 1.73 0.88 2.80
C VAL A 61 3.23 0.75 2.59
N ASN A 62 3.70 -0.45 2.29
CA ASN A 62 5.08 -0.65 1.88
C ASN A 62 5.28 -0.11 0.46
N SER A 63 6.32 0.69 0.27
CA SER A 63 6.73 1.16 -1.06
C SER A 63 7.00 0.02 -2.06
N SER A 64 7.30 -1.19 -1.56
CA SER A 64 7.56 -2.40 -2.39
C SER A 64 6.37 -2.87 -3.16
N CYS A 65 5.19 -2.59 -2.61
CA CYS A 65 3.97 -3.19 -3.08
C CYS A 65 3.24 -2.28 -4.07
N LEU A 66 3.83 -1.12 -4.40
CA LEU A 66 3.23 -0.11 -5.26
C LEU A 66 4.16 0.26 -6.41
N VAL A 67 3.58 0.36 -7.61
CA VAL A 67 4.21 0.98 -8.78
C VAL A 67 3.55 2.34 -9.00
N PHE A 68 4.35 3.39 -9.15
CA PHE A 68 3.82 4.73 -9.40
C PHE A 68 3.77 5.02 -10.89
N LEU A 69 2.59 5.42 -11.38
CA LEU A 69 2.35 5.83 -12.75
C LEU A 69 2.08 7.35 -12.78
N PRO A 70 3.02 8.17 -13.29
CA PRO A 70 2.80 9.61 -13.44
C PRO A 70 1.66 9.93 -14.42
N ALA A 71 0.87 10.96 -14.13
CA ALA A 71 -0.31 11.31 -14.94
C ALA A 71 0.04 11.82 -16.35
N GLU A 72 1.20 12.47 -16.54
CA GLU A 72 1.59 13.09 -17.81
C GLU A 72 2.70 12.31 -18.53
N GLY A 73 2.40 11.07 -18.95
CA GLY A 73 3.24 10.31 -19.87
C GLY A 73 4.63 9.92 -19.35
N GLY A 74 4.87 10.06 -18.04
CA GLY A 74 6.10 9.62 -17.41
C GLY A 74 6.19 8.09 -17.38
N SER A 75 7.41 7.56 -17.49
CA SER A 75 7.64 6.12 -17.36
C SER A 75 7.23 5.63 -15.96
N PRO A 76 6.71 4.40 -15.83
CA PRO A 76 6.42 3.80 -14.54
C PRO A 76 7.64 3.82 -13.62
N VAL A 77 7.45 4.24 -12.38
CA VAL A 77 8.48 4.21 -11.35
C VAL A 77 8.34 2.93 -10.56
N PHE A 78 9.30 2.03 -10.75
CA PHE A 78 9.38 0.76 -10.04
C PHE A 78 10.19 0.90 -8.74
N PRO A 79 9.89 0.07 -7.72
CA PRO A 79 10.67 0.02 -6.49
C PRO A 79 12.14 -0.36 -6.74
N LYS A 80 13.06 0.23 -5.96
CA LYS A 80 14.51 0.10 -6.19
C LYS A 80 15.10 -1.30 -5.96
N TYR A 81 14.45 -2.15 -5.16
CA TYR A 81 14.89 -3.54 -4.91
C TYR A 81 14.28 -4.54 -5.89
N ASP A 82 13.54 -4.06 -6.89
CA ASP A 82 12.95 -4.95 -7.87
C ASP A 82 13.92 -5.23 -9.02
N SER A 83 14.91 -6.06 -8.74
CA SER A 83 15.77 -6.66 -9.76
C SER A 83 15.11 -7.84 -10.48
N PHE A 84 13.90 -8.27 -10.06
CA PHE A 84 13.23 -9.49 -10.52
C PHE A 84 12.10 -9.25 -11.53
N LEU A 85 11.49 -8.05 -11.57
CA LEU A 85 10.50 -7.65 -12.58
C LEU A 85 11.09 -7.43 -13.99
N ARG A 86 12.40 -7.60 -14.18
CA ARG A 86 13.06 -7.55 -15.50
C ARG A 86 12.95 -8.85 -16.31
N SER A 87 12.22 -9.86 -15.84
CA SER A 87 11.99 -11.08 -16.63
C SER A 87 10.72 -10.95 -17.48
N PRO A 88 10.81 -11.04 -18.82
CA PRO A 88 9.65 -10.94 -19.72
C PRO A 88 8.66 -12.12 -19.61
N SER A 89 8.90 -13.06 -18.68
CA SER A 89 8.13 -14.29 -18.50
C SER A 89 7.06 -14.23 -17.40
N GLY A 90 6.87 -13.10 -16.71
CA GLY A 90 5.66 -12.87 -15.89
C GLY A 90 5.36 -13.92 -14.83
N SER A 91 6.38 -14.51 -14.20
CA SER A 91 6.21 -15.45 -13.09
C SER A 91 6.56 -14.75 -11.78
N CYS A 92 5.56 -14.50 -10.94
CA CYS A 92 5.77 -14.16 -9.53
C CYS A 92 6.33 -15.40 -8.81
N VAL A 93 7.49 -15.27 -8.17
CA VAL A 93 7.96 -16.20 -7.12
C VAL A 93 7.70 -15.58 -5.75
#